data_AF-A0A8X6U605-F1
#
_entry.id   AF-A0A8X6U605-F1
#
_cell.length_a   1.000
_cell.length_b   1.000
_cell.length_c   1.000
_cell.angle_alpha   90.00
_cell.angle_beta   90.00
_cell.angle_gamma   90.00
#
_symmetry.space_group_name_H-M   'P 1'
#
loop_
_entity.id
_entity.type
_entity.pdbx_description
1 polymer ?
#
loop_
_entity_poly.entity_id
_entity_poly.type
_entity_poly.pdbx_seq_one_letter_code
_entity_poly.pdbx_strand_id
1 'polypeptide(L)'
;MGFKEDQMVTVSLYARVSSGKQAQENTIASQVAALERQISVDGYELLREYKFIDNGYSGSNLVRPNLEKLRDRVAEGKIDKIYIHSPDRLSRKYAYQMILLEEFQKAGAEAVFLNYEINDNPESQLLLQMQGMIAEYERAKIMERSRRGKIYAANKGCVSVMGGSLVIVI
;
A
#
# COMPACT_ATOMS: atom_id res chain seq x y z
N MET A 1 5.92 -12.99 29.02
CA MET A 1 4.66 -13.61 28.57
C MET A 1 3.55 -12.59 28.83
N GLY A 2 3.40 -11.61 27.94
CA GLY A 2 2.44 -10.51 28.13
C GLY A 2 1.12 -10.87 27.45
N PHE A 3 0.07 -10.99 28.24
CA PHE A 3 -1.30 -11.06 27.76
C PHE A 3 -1.61 -9.75 27.02
N LYS A 4 -1.88 -9.82 25.72
CA LYS A 4 -2.41 -8.67 24.97
C LYS A 4 -3.94 -8.73 25.14
N GLU A 5 -4.45 -7.96 26.09
CA GLU A 5 -5.88 -7.76 26.34
C GLU A 5 -6.59 -7.32 25.06
N ASP A 6 -7.67 -8.03 24.72
CA ASP A 6 -8.92 -7.62 24.06
C ASP A 6 -8.90 -6.36 23.16
N GLN A 7 -7.90 -6.22 22.29
CA GLN A 7 -7.91 -5.16 21.28
C GLN A 7 -8.85 -5.57 20.16
N MET A 8 -9.91 -4.78 19.96
CA MET A 8 -10.77 -4.88 18.78
C MET A 8 -9.90 -4.75 17.52
N VAL A 9 -9.70 -5.88 16.84
CA VAL A 9 -8.96 -5.96 15.59
C VAL A 9 -9.72 -5.15 14.53
N THR A 10 -9.11 -4.08 14.04
CA THR A 10 -9.70 -3.24 13.01
C THR A 10 -9.39 -3.82 11.64
N VAL A 11 -10.45 -4.19 10.91
CA VAL A 11 -10.34 -4.83 9.60
C VAL A 11 -10.76 -3.90 8.47
N SER A 12 -10.15 -4.08 7.30
CA SER A 12 -10.49 -3.39 6.07
C SER A 12 -10.60 -4.38 4.91
N LEU A 13 -11.22 -3.94 3.82
CA LEU A 13 -11.15 -4.66 2.54
C LEU A 13 -10.64 -3.77 1.42
N TYR A 14 -9.98 -4.38 0.44
CA TYR A 14 -9.60 -3.75 -0.82
C TYR A 14 -10.11 -4.55 -2.02
N ALA A 15 -10.84 -3.88 -2.90
CA ALA A 15 -11.37 -4.47 -4.13
C ALA A 15 -11.05 -3.60 -5.36
N ARG A 16 -10.79 -4.25 -6.50
CA ARG A 16 -10.42 -3.55 -7.74
C ARG A 16 -10.93 -4.26 -9.00
N VAL A 17 -11.39 -3.45 -9.97
CA VAL A 17 -11.61 -3.87 -11.36
C VAL A 17 -11.15 -2.79 -12.33
N SER A 18 -10.68 -3.20 -13.52
CA SER A 18 -10.35 -2.27 -14.62
C SER A 18 -11.58 -1.99 -15.47
N SER A 19 -11.71 -0.76 -15.97
CA SER A 19 -12.87 -0.26 -16.75
C SER A 19 -13.20 -1.08 -18.01
N GLY A 20 -12.22 -1.75 -18.62
CA GLY A 20 -12.40 -2.47 -19.89
C GLY A 20 -12.99 -3.88 -19.82
N LYS A 21 -13.29 -4.43 -18.63
CA LYS A 21 -13.80 -5.82 -18.51
C LYS A 21 -14.95 -5.92 -17.51
N GLN A 22 -16.17 -5.70 -18.00
CA GLN A 22 -17.41 -6.14 -17.32
C GLN A 22 -17.79 -7.60 -17.67
N ALA A 23 -17.01 -8.32 -18.48
CA ALA A 23 -17.43 -9.61 -19.07
C ALA A 23 -16.64 -10.86 -18.60
N GLN A 24 -15.89 -10.82 -17.50
CA GLN A 24 -15.20 -12.02 -16.98
C GLN A 24 -15.46 -12.19 -15.49
N GLU A 25 -16.51 -12.95 -15.18
CA GLU A 25 -16.83 -13.73 -13.96
C GLU A 25 -16.74 -13.09 -12.56
N ASN A 26 -16.08 -11.95 -12.38
CA ASN A 26 -15.77 -11.35 -11.08
C ASN A 26 -15.97 -9.84 -11.09
N THR A 27 -17.25 -9.44 -11.10
CA THR A 27 -17.66 -8.06 -10.90
C THR A 27 -17.09 -7.49 -9.60
N ILE A 28 -17.00 -6.17 -9.49
CA ILE A 28 -16.54 -5.53 -8.24
C ILE A 28 -17.44 -5.93 -7.06
N ALA A 29 -18.75 -6.08 -7.31
CA ALA A 29 -19.73 -6.49 -6.32
C ALA A 29 -19.49 -7.92 -5.81
N SER A 30 -19.18 -8.88 -6.70
CA SER A 30 -18.91 -10.26 -6.28
C SER A 30 -17.63 -10.36 -5.43
N GLN A 31 -16.60 -9.58 -5.74
CA GLN A 31 -15.39 -9.50 -4.93
C GLN A 31 -15.68 -8.96 -3.54
N VAL A 32 -16.40 -7.83 -3.45
CA VAL A 32 -16.77 -7.22 -2.16
C VAL A 32 -17.61 -8.19 -1.33
N ALA A 33 -18.61 -8.84 -1.92
CA ALA A 33 -19.45 -9.81 -1.21
C ALA A 33 -18.67 -11.05 -0.75
N ALA A 34 -17.64 -11.49 -1.48
CA ALA A 34 -16.76 -12.59 -1.04
C ALA A 34 -15.90 -12.16 0.16
N LEU A 35 -15.33 -10.94 0.10
CA LEU A 35 -14.52 -10.36 1.17
C LEU A 35 -15.33 -10.16 2.45
N GLU A 36 -16.53 -9.58 2.35
CA GLU A 36 -17.42 -9.35 3.49
C GLU A 36 -17.82 -10.67 4.17
N ARG A 37 -18.09 -11.71 3.37
CA ARG A 37 -18.37 -13.05 3.89
C ARG A 37 -17.16 -13.62 4.63
N GLN A 38 -15.96 -13.51 4.05
CA GLN A 38 -14.76 -14.02 4.72
C GLN A 38 -14.47 -13.28 6.03
N ILE A 39 -14.60 -11.96 6.05
CA ILE A 39 -14.42 -11.15 7.26
C ILE A 39 -15.41 -11.58 8.35
N SER A 40 -16.67 -11.83 7.98
CA SER A 40 -17.70 -12.31 8.90
C SER A 40 -17.39 -13.72 9.43
N VAL A 41 -16.88 -14.62 8.57
CA VAL A 41 -16.46 -15.98 8.95
C VAL A 41 -15.31 -15.95 9.95
N ASP A 42 -14.37 -15.02 9.78
CA ASP A 42 -13.24 -14.82 10.69
C ASP A 42 -13.64 -14.10 12.00
N GLY A 43 -14.92 -13.73 12.14
CA GLY A 43 -15.48 -13.16 13.38
C GLY A 43 -15.28 -11.66 13.55
N TYR A 44 -14.90 -10.93 12.50
CA TYR A 44 -14.68 -9.49 12.55
C TYR A 44 -15.86 -8.69 12.00
N GLU A 45 -16.00 -7.45 12.46
CA GLU A 45 -16.97 -6.49 11.94
C GLU A 45 -16.31 -5.49 10.98
N LEU A 46 -16.81 -5.39 9.75
CA LEU A 46 -16.31 -4.43 8.76
C LEU A 46 -17.10 -3.13 8.79
N LEU A 47 -16.47 -2.06 9.27
CA LEU A 47 -17.04 -0.71 9.19
C LEU A 47 -17.04 -0.20 7.74
N ARG A 48 -18.08 0.59 7.40
CA ARG A 48 -18.26 1.13 6.04
C ARG A 48 -17.09 1.99 5.56
N GLU A 49 -16.45 2.72 6.47
CA GLU A 49 -15.31 3.59 6.15
C GLU A 49 -14.02 2.82 5.79
N TYR A 50 -13.93 1.54 6.14
CA TYR A 50 -12.79 0.66 5.84
C TYR A 50 -13.02 -0.20 4.59
N LYS A 51 -13.96 0.22 3.71
CA LYS A 51 -14.19 -0.37 2.39
C LYS A 51 -13.47 0.46 1.33
N PHE A 52 -12.37 -0.05 0.80
CA PHE A 52 -11.57 0.62 -0.23
C PHE A 52 -11.80 -0.03 -1.59
N ILE A 53 -12.46 0.68 -2.51
CA ILE A 53 -12.94 0.10 -3.78
C ILE A 53 -12.50 0.94 -4.97
N ASP A 54 -11.59 0.41 -5.80
CA ASP A 54 -11.16 1.04 -7.04
C ASP A 54 -11.84 0.40 -8.27
N ASN A 55 -12.97 0.97 -8.67
CA ASN A 55 -13.67 0.61 -9.91
C ASN A 55 -13.15 1.45 -11.08
N GLY A 56 -12.69 0.80 -12.15
CA GLY A 56 -12.17 1.48 -13.34
C GLY A 56 -10.64 1.64 -13.37
N TYR A 57 -9.92 1.13 -12.37
CA TYR A 57 -8.48 1.34 -12.24
C TYR A 57 -7.66 0.10 -12.63
N SER A 58 -6.57 0.36 -13.35
CA SER A 58 -5.61 -0.68 -13.72
C SER A 58 -4.82 -1.16 -12.50
N GLY A 59 -4.53 -2.45 -12.42
CA GLY A 59 -3.59 -3.00 -11.44
C GLY A 59 -2.12 -2.78 -11.81
N SER A 60 -1.81 -2.09 -12.91
CA SER A 60 -0.43 -1.86 -13.38
C SER A 60 0.24 -0.62 -12.78
N ASN A 61 -0.47 0.15 -11.94
CA ASN A 61 0.01 1.36 -11.26
C ASN A 61 -0.28 1.30 -9.74
N LEU A 62 0.42 2.15 -8.97
CA LEU A 62 0.19 2.30 -7.53
C LEU A 62 -0.67 3.52 -7.19
N VAL A 63 -0.77 4.49 -8.10
CA VAL A 63 -1.57 5.70 -7.91
C VAL A 63 -3.03 5.37 -8.22
N ARG A 64 -3.79 5.08 -7.17
CA ARG A 64 -5.21 4.74 -7.21
C ARG A 64 -5.90 5.34 -5.99
N PRO A 65 -7.04 6.04 -6.14
CA PRO A 65 -7.59 6.85 -5.05
C PRO A 65 -7.90 6.07 -3.77
N ASN A 66 -8.45 4.86 -3.87
CA ASN A 66 -8.81 4.10 -2.66
C ASN A 66 -7.65 3.26 -2.13
N LEU A 67 -6.71 2.84 -2.99
CA LEU A 67 -5.45 2.27 -2.50
C LEU A 67 -4.63 3.31 -1.73
N GLU A 68 -4.55 4.55 -2.19
CA GLU A 68 -3.86 5.63 -1.47
C GLU A 68 -4.49 5.87 -0.10
N LYS A 69 -5.82 5.99 -0.03
CA LYS A 69 -6.54 6.10 1.25
C LYS A 69 -6.29 4.91 2.18
N LEU A 70 -6.28 3.68 1.65
CA LEU A 70 -5.97 2.49 2.44
C LEU A 70 -4.56 2.62 3.04
N ARG A 71 -3.57 2.96 2.22
CA ARG A 71 -2.17 3.11 2.65
C ARG A 71 -2.02 4.19 3.72
N ASP A 72 -2.71 5.32 3.58
CA ASP A 72 -2.70 6.37 4.59
C ASP A 72 -3.26 5.86 5.94
N ARG A 73 -4.39 5.13 5.92
CA ARG A 73 -4.99 4.56 7.14
C ARG A 73 -4.15 3.47 7.79
N VAL A 74 -3.45 2.68 6.98
CA VAL A 74 -2.48 1.70 7.47
C VAL A 74 -1.28 2.40 8.11
N ALA A 75 -0.73 3.44 7.46
CA ALA A 75 0.38 4.22 8.00
C ALA A 75 0.03 4.95 9.32
N GLU A 76 -1.25 5.31 9.50
CA GLU A 76 -1.78 5.85 10.76
C GLU A 76 -1.95 4.80 11.88
N GLY A 77 -1.71 3.51 11.59
CA GLY A 77 -1.89 2.41 12.55
C GLY A 77 -3.36 2.11 12.86
N LYS A 78 -4.30 2.47 11.96
CA LYS A 78 -5.75 2.31 12.17
C LYS A 78 -6.31 1.01 11.62
N ILE A 79 -5.49 0.16 11.02
CA ILE A 79 -5.92 -1.08 10.37
C ILE A 79 -4.95 -2.18 10.78
N ASP A 80 -5.49 -3.25 11.34
CA ASP A 80 -4.73 -4.44 11.73
C ASP A 80 -4.74 -5.51 10.65
N LYS A 81 -5.87 -5.64 9.91
CA LYS A 81 -6.00 -6.62 8.81
C LYS A 81 -6.60 -6.02 7.55
N ILE A 82 -6.10 -6.43 6.40
CA ILE A 82 -6.51 -5.97 5.08
C ILE A 82 -6.91 -7.20 4.25
N TYR A 83 -8.20 -7.36 4.01
CA TYR A 83 -8.73 -8.45 3.20
C TYR A 83 -8.70 -8.07 1.72
N ILE A 84 -8.13 -8.96 0.91
CA ILE A 84 -7.98 -8.78 -0.54
C ILE A 84 -8.38 -10.08 -1.23
N HIS A 85 -9.09 -9.99 -2.36
CA HIS A 85 -9.57 -11.21 -3.02
C HIS A 85 -8.43 -12.10 -3.53
N SER A 86 -7.40 -11.51 -4.14
CA SER A 86 -6.22 -12.23 -4.63
C SER A 86 -5.07 -11.24 -4.89
N PRO A 87 -3.81 -11.70 -4.98
CA PRO A 87 -2.66 -10.80 -5.19
C PRO A 87 -2.76 -9.94 -6.46
N ASP A 88 -3.33 -10.46 -7.55
CA ASP A 88 -3.56 -9.71 -8.79
C ASP A 88 -4.57 -8.56 -8.64
N ARG A 89 -5.47 -8.65 -7.64
CA ARG A 89 -6.43 -7.60 -7.30
C ARG A 89 -5.76 -6.47 -6.54
N LEU A 90 -4.76 -6.76 -5.71
CA LEU A 90 -3.88 -5.76 -5.12
C LEU A 90 -3.03 -5.05 -6.19
N SER A 91 -2.38 -5.81 -7.08
CA SER A 91 -1.59 -5.29 -8.20
C SER A 91 -1.32 -6.39 -9.23
N ARG A 92 -1.27 -6.06 -10.52
CA ARG A 92 -0.84 -7.00 -11.58
C ARG A 92 0.67 -7.14 -11.68
N LYS A 93 1.43 -6.20 -11.10
CA LYS A 93 2.90 -6.27 -11.03
C LYS A 93 3.31 -6.82 -9.67
N TYR A 94 4.02 -7.93 -9.67
CA TYR A 94 4.50 -8.58 -8.45
C TYR A 94 5.36 -7.64 -7.58
N ALA A 95 6.23 -6.81 -8.18
CA ALA A 95 7.01 -5.80 -7.46
C ALA A 95 6.16 -4.85 -6.63
N TYR A 96 5.04 -4.40 -7.21
CA TYR A 96 4.11 -3.52 -6.52
C TYR A 96 3.31 -4.26 -5.44
N GLN A 97 3.05 -5.56 -5.60
CA GLN A 97 2.47 -6.36 -4.52
C GLN A 97 3.42 -6.39 -3.33
N MET A 98 4.70 -6.72 -3.56
CA MET A 98 5.69 -6.83 -2.48
C MET A 98 5.93 -5.49 -1.76
N ILE A 99 6.02 -4.38 -2.48
CA ILE A 99 6.10 -3.03 -1.87
C ILE A 99 4.94 -2.81 -0.90
N LEU A 100 3.71 -3.11 -1.33
CA LEU A 100 2.51 -2.88 -0.52
C LEU A 100 2.48 -3.82 0.69
N LEU A 101 2.85 -5.09 0.52
CA LEU A 101 2.91 -6.05 1.64
C LEU A 101 3.95 -5.65 2.68
N GLU A 102 5.14 -5.22 2.26
CA GLU A 102 6.19 -4.74 3.17
C GLU A 102 5.75 -3.46 3.89
N GLU A 103 5.09 -2.53 3.19
CA GLU A 103 4.52 -1.31 3.78
C GLU A 103 3.48 -1.63 4.86
N PHE A 104 2.56 -2.56 4.57
CA PHE A 104 1.54 -2.99 5.53
C PHE A 104 2.18 -3.68 6.73
N GLN A 105 3.11 -4.61 6.51
CA GLN A 105 3.80 -5.33 7.57
C GLN A 105 4.60 -4.38 8.48
N LYS A 106 5.31 -3.40 7.92
CA LYS A 106 6.05 -2.38 8.70
C LYS A 106 5.14 -1.53 9.57
N ALA A 107 3.90 -1.30 9.13
CA ALA A 107 2.88 -0.58 9.90
C ALA A 107 2.12 -1.48 10.90
N GLY A 108 2.42 -2.79 10.95
CA GLY A 108 1.74 -3.75 11.83
C GLY A 108 0.43 -4.31 11.25
N ALA A 109 0.12 -4.04 9.98
CA ALA A 109 -1.07 -4.54 9.30
C ALA A 109 -0.79 -5.83 8.52
N GLU A 110 -1.65 -6.83 8.67
CA GLU A 110 -1.58 -8.11 7.95
C GLU A 110 -2.46 -8.09 6.70
N ALA A 111 -1.90 -8.49 5.56
CA ALA A 111 -2.70 -8.71 4.34
C ALA A 111 -3.22 -10.15 4.29
N VAL A 112 -4.53 -10.31 4.20
CA VAL A 112 -5.23 -11.59 4.11
C VAL A 112 -5.80 -11.76 2.70
N PHE A 113 -5.39 -12.81 2.00
CA PHE A 113 -5.92 -13.15 0.68
C PHE A 113 -6.92 -14.31 0.76
N LEU A 114 -8.03 -14.24 0.02
CA LEU A 114 -8.96 -15.37 -0.07
C LEU A 114 -8.26 -16.55 -0.76
N ASN A 115 -8.00 -17.62 -0.01
CA ASN A 115 -7.41 -18.89 -0.47
C ASN A 115 -6.04 -18.75 -1.16
N TYR A 116 -5.09 -18.04 -0.55
CA TYR A 116 -3.69 -18.02 -1.01
C TYR A 116 -2.77 -18.65 0.03
N GLU A 117 -2.28 -19.86 -0.23
CA GLU A 117 -1.16 -20.43 0.50
C GLU A 117 0.14 -19.84 -0.06
N ILE A 118 0.87 -19.07 0.77
CA ILE A 118 2.24 -18.65 0.43
C ILE A 118 3.13 -19.89 0.59
N ASN A 119 3.22 -20.68 -0.48
CA ASN A 119 4.12 -21.82 -0.52
C ASN A 119 5.53 -21.34 -0.91
N ASP A 120 6.53 -21.77 -0.15
CA ASP A 120 7.94 -21.38 -0.27
C ASP A 120 8.55 -21.93 -1.57
N ASN A 121 8.55 -21.12 -2.63
CA ASN A 121 8.89 -21.49 -4.00
C ASN A 121 9.70 -20.36 -4.68
N PRO A 122 10.20 -20.49 -5.93
CA PRO A 122 11.03 -19.50 -6.67
C PRO A 122 10.62 -18.00 -6.59
N GLU A 123 9.38 -17.73 -6.19
CA GLU A 123 8.86 -16.44 -5.76
C GLU A 123 9.68 -15.79 -4.62
N SER A 124 10.20 -16.57 -3.67
CA SER A 124 11.10 -16.13 -2.58
C SER A 124 12.43 -15.56 -3.11
N GLN A 125 12.90 -16.05 -4.26
CA GLN A 125 14.13 -15.56 -4.91
C GLN A 125 13.87 -14.27 -5.70
N LEU A 126 12.67 -14.15 -6.30
CA LEU A 126 12.18 -12.93 -6.92
C LEU A 126 11.96 -11.82 -5.87
N LEU A 127 11.52 -12.18 -4.67
CA LEU A 127 11.39 -11.28 -3.52
C LEU A 127 12.73 -10.61 -3.16
N LEU A 128 13.82 -11.38 -3.05
CA LEU A 128 15.17 -10.85 -2.79
C LEU A 128 15.63 -9.85 -3.87
N GLN A 129 15.40 -10.17 -5.14
CA GLN A 129 15.74 -9.27 -6.24
C GLN A 129 14.89 -8.00 -6.24
N MET A 130 13.60 -8.12 -5.91
CA MET A 130 12.70 -6.98 -5.82
C MET A 130 12.96 -6.11 -4.61
N GLN A 131 13.31 -6.66 -3.45
CA GLN A 131 13.75 -5.88 -2.29
C GLN A 131 14.94 -4.99 -2.63
N GLY A 132 15.90 -5.51 -3.42
CA GLY A 132 16.99 -4.71 -3.99
C GLY A 132 16.49 -3.51 -4.80
N MET A 133 15.54 -3.74 -5.73
CA MET A 133 14.94 -2.68 -6.55
C MET A 133 14.11 -1.68 -5.76
N ILE A 134 13.37 -2.12 -4.72
CA ILE A 134 12.56 -1.26 -3.86
C ILE A 134 13.46 -0.32 -3.07
N ALA A 135 14.53 -0.85 -2.50
CA ALA A 135 15.52 -0.05 -1.79
C ALA A 135 16.18 1.00 -2.72
N GLU A 136 16.43 0.67 -3.99
CA GLU A 136 16.90 1.63 -4.99
C GLU A 136 15.85 2.70 -5.33
N TYR A 137 14.59 2.31 -5.51
CA TYR A 137 13.49 3.24 -5.77
C TYR A 137 13.26 4.21 -4.61
N GLU A 138 13.26 3.73 -3.36
CA GLU A 138 13.14 4.59 -2.18
C GLU A 138 14.30 5.57 -2.06
N ARG A 139 15.54 5.11 -2.31
CA ARG A 139 16.72 5.99 -2.39
C ARG A 139 16.55 7.07 -3.46
N ALA A 140 16.09 6.70 -4.66
CA ALA A 140 15.83 7.63 -5.74
C ALA A 140 14.75 8.66 -5.36
N LYS A 141 13.68 8.22 -4.67
CA LYS A 141 12.58 9.08 -4.23
C LYS A 141 12.99 10.03 -3.09
N ILE A 142 13.84 9.59 -2.15
CA ILE A 142 14.46 10.45 -1.14
C ILE A 142 15.35 11.50 -1.79
N MET A 143 16.16 11.12 -2.77
CA MET A 143 16.99 12.06 -3.55
C MET A 143 16.13 13.08 -4.31
N GLU A 144 15.06 12.65 -4.97
CA GLU A 144 14.14 13.54 -5.68
C GLU A 144 13.48 14.56 -4.74
N ARG A 145 12.99 14.10 -3.58
CA ARG A 145 12.41 14.97 -2.54
C ARG A 145 13.43 15.97 -2.01
N SER A 146 14.66 15.52 -1.74
CA SER A 146 15.77 16.38 -1.29
C SER A 146 16.11 17.43 -2.35
N ARG A 147 16.17 17.05 -3.62
CA ARG A 147 16.41 17.96 -4.76
C ARG A 147 15.29 19.01 -4.86
N ARG A 148 14.04 18.58 -4.78
CA ARG A 148 12.88 19.49 -4.82
C ARG A 148 12.86 20.45 -3.62
N GLY A 149 13.22 19.96 -2.43
CA GLY A 149 13.41 20.79 -1.24
C GLY A 149 14.47 21.88 -1.45
N LYS A 150 15.63 21.53 -2.01
CA LYS A 150 16.69 22.49 -2.35
C LYS A 150 16.25 23.53 -3.39
N ILE A 151 15.55 23.10 -4.45
CA ILE A 151 15.02 24.00 -5.49
C ILE A 151 13.98 24.96 -4.89
N TYR A 152 13.08 24.45 -4.05
CA TYR A 152 12.07 25.27 -3.38
C TYR A 152 12.71 26.28 -2.40
N ALA A 153 13.75 25.88 -1.66
CA ALA A 153 14.50 26.76 -0.77
C ALA A 153 15.23 27.88 -1.54
N ALA A 154 15.87 27.53 -2.67
CA ALA A 154 16.53 28.49 -3.56
C ALA A 154 15.54 29.51 -4.15
N ASN A 155 14.37 29.04 -4.61
CA ASN A 155 13.32 29.91 -5.16
C ASN A 155 12.64 30.80 -4.10
N LYS A 156 12.77 30.46 -2.81
CA LYS A 156 12.29 31.29 -1.69
C LYS A 156 13.37 32.19 -1.08
N GLY A 157 14.55 32.29 -1.70
CA GLY A 157 15.66 33.11 -1.20
C GLY A 157 16.40 32.52 0.01
N CYS A 158 16.03 31.33 0.47
CA CYS A 158 16.74 30.61 1.53
C CYS A 158 17.75 29.66 0.91
N VAL A 159 18.85 30.19 0.38
CA VAL A 159 20.01 29.36 0.04
C VAL A 159 20.80 29.13 1.33
N SER A 160 20.66 27.94 1.93
CA SER A 160 21.63 27.52 2.95
C SER A 160 22.94 27.15 2.25
N VAL A 161 23.89 28.07 2.31
CA VAL A 161 25.27 27.85 1.87
C VAL A 161 26.00 27.11 2.99
N MET A 162 26.01 25.79 2.98
CA MET A 162 27.04 25.03 3.71
C MET A 162 28.33 25.04 2.88
N GLY A 163 29.12 26.09 3.06
CA GLY A 163 30.43 26.26 2.42
C GLY A 163 30.81 27.74 2.32
N GLY A 164 31.41 28.25 3.40
CA GLY A 164 31.80 29.65 3.65
C GLY A 164 31.94 30.59 2.46
N SER A 165 31.07 31.60 2.40
CA SER A 165 31.42 33.01 2.21
C SER A 165 30.16 33.87 2.31
N LEU A 166 30.28 34.95 3.07
CA LEU A 166 29.25 35.94 3.37
C LEU A 166 28.85 36.71 2.10
N VAL A 167 27.55 36.88 1.82
CA VAL A 167 27.08 37.94 0.91
C VAL A 167 25.88 38.65 1.54
N ILE A 168 26.03 39.96 1.68
CA ILE A 168 25.09 40.93 2.25
C ILE A 168 23.94 41.17 1.28
N VAL A 169 22.74 41.27 1.85
CA VAL A 169 21.49 41.67 1.19
C VAL A 169 21.50 43.16 0.89
N ILE A 170 21.08 43.54 -0.32
CA ILE A 170 20.45 44.84 -0.59
C ILE A 170 19.08 44.55 -1.20
#